data_AF-U1JU52-F1
#
_entry.id   AF-U1JU52-F1
#
_cell.length_a   1.000
_cell.length_b   1.000
_cell.length_c   1.000
_cell.angle_alpha   90.00
_cell.angle_beta   90.00
_cell.angle_gamma   90.00
#
_symmetry.space_group_name_H-M   'P 1'
#
loop_
_entity.id
_entity.type
_entity.pdbx_description
1 polymer ?
#
loop_
_entity_poly.entity_id
_entity_poly.type
_entity_poly.pdbx_seq_one_letter_code
_entity_poly.pdbx_strand_id
1 'polypeptide(L)'
;MVKPLLSAFSLIIGLTGCNTLSPSKQAQVDTMSMCQKVEALINSAPSDFEPLKGAQISTPFLTSWQAKAHLVGEQCQISNYSTGLTGYHCEKNYASDDLASQVFDTSKRLIESCLSTEWKAVQKKNTLQFSKAAQSPTLSLSKHETFDKNKPWQVKLEISQ
;
A
#
# COMPACT_ATOMS: atom_id res chain seq x y z
N MET A 1 -32.51 61.70 19.03
CA MET A 1 -32.30 60.71 20.11
C MET A 1 -32.17 59.33 19.47
N VAL A 2 -30.95 58.83 19.31
CA VAL A 2 -30.67 57.51 18.74
C VAL A 2 -30.27 56.56 19.88
N LYS A 3 -31.03 55.49 20.07
CA LYS A 3 -30.76 54.40 21.01
C LYS A 3 -29.86 53.36 20.31
N PRO A 4 -28.68 53.02 20.86
CA PRO A 4 -27.94 51.84 20.44
C PRO A 4 -28.37 50.64 21.30
N LEU A 5 -28.43 49.42 20.75
CA LEU A 5 -28.34 48.16 21.51
C LEU A 5 -28.14 46.97 20.54
N LEU A 6 -27.02 46.26 20.77
CA LEU A 6 -26.77 44.81 20.64
C LEU A 6 -26.88 44.18 19.23
N SER A 7 -25.79 43.68 18.63
CA SER A 7 -24.97 42.49 18.97
C SER A 7 -25.29 41.34 18.00
N ALA A 8 -24.31 40.96 17.18
CA ALA A 8 -23.98 39.58 16.82
C ALA A 8 -22.79 39.56 15.84
N PHE A 9 -21.57 39.51 16.40
CA PHE A 9 -20.40 39.04 15.64
C PHE A 9 -20.56 37.53 15.44
N SER A 10 -20.97 37.10 14.25
CA SER A 10 -20.89 35.69 13.86
C SER A 10 -19.54 35.45 13.18
N LEU A 11 -18.56 35.05 13.98
CA LEU A 11 -17.28 34.53 13.52
C LEU A 11 -17.48 33.06 13.13
N ILE A 12 -17.74 32.80 11.84
CA ILE A 12 -17.80 31.42 11.33
C ILE A 12 -16.36 30.93 11.14
N ILE A 13 -15.82 30.30 12.18
CA ILE A 13 -14.62 29.47 12.07
C ILE A 13 -15.08 28.09 11.59
N GLY A 14 -15.02 27.88 10.27
CA GLY A 14 -15.10 26.54 9.69
C GLY A 14 -13.75 25.84 9.86
N LEU A 15 -13.58 25.11 10.95
CA LEU A 15 -12.44 24.24 11.21
C LEU A 15 -12.33 23.13 10.15
N THR A 16 -11.15 23.05 9.54
CA THR A 16 -10.45 21.85 9.05
C THR A 16 -11.30 20.61 8.78
N GLY A 17 -11.56 20.33 7.51
CA GLY A 17 -11.97 19.01 7.03
C GLY A 17 -10.88 17.99 7.32
N CYS A 18 -10.98 17.28 8.45
CA CYS A 18 -10.29 16.02 8.66
C CYS A 18 -10.95 14.99 7.74
N ASN A 19 -10.22 14.55 6.71
CA ASN A 19 -10.60 13.41 5.87
C ASN A 19 -10.66 12.15 6.74
N THR A 20 -11.80 11.95 7.41
CA THR A 20 -12.09 10.67 8.05
C THR A 20 -12.38 9.68 6.94
N LEU A 21 -11.39 8.82 6.67
CA LEU A 21 -11.56 7.60 5.91
C LEU A 21 -12.87 6.93 6.30
N SER A 22 -13.73 6.62 5.33
CA SER A 22 -14.97 5.86 5.57
C SER A 22 -14.63 4.57 6.33
N PRO A 23 -14.99 4.43 7.62
CA PRO A 23 -14.60 3.29 8.45
C PRO A 23 -15.14 1.95 7.92
N SER A 24 -16.21 2.02 7.10
CA SER A 24 -16.90 0.85 6.55
C SER A 24 -16.04 -0.01 5.63
N LYS A 25 -15.09 0.58 4.90
CA LYS A 25 -14.28 -0.15 3.90
C LYS A 25 -12.98 -0.70 4.46
N GLN A 26 -12.38 -0.03 5.45
CA GLN A 26 -11.19 -0.55 6.14
C GLN A 26 -11.55 -1.77 6.98
N ALA A 27 -12.61 -1.69 7.78
CA ALA A 27 -13.08 -2.81 8.60
C ALA A 27 -13.36 -4.06 7.76
N GLN A 28 -13.86 -3.91 6.54
CA GLN A 28 -14.04 -5.01 5.61
C GLN A 28 -12.71 -5.68 5.22
N VAL A 29 -11.68 -4.90 4.87
CA VAL A 29 -10.36 -5.42 4.54
C VAL A 29 -9.67 -6.05 5.76
N ASP A 30 -9.90 -5.52 6.95
CA ASP A 30 -9.33 -6.06 8.20
C ASP A 30 -9.85 -7.46 8.51
N THR A 31 -11.09 -7.76 8.13
CA THR A 31 -11.69 -9.11 8.29
C THR A 31 -11.24 -10.11 7.21
N MET A 32 -10.54 -9.66 6.17
CA MET A 32 -10.04 -10.54 5.12
C MET A 32 -8.88 -11.40 5.63
N SER A 33 -8.90 -12.68 5.26
CA SER A 33 -7.72 -13.53 5.33
C SER A 33 -6.58 -12.97 4.47
N MET A 34 -5.35 -13.41 4.73
CA MET A 34 -4.19 -12.95 3.97
C MET A 34 -4.32 -13.27 2.46
N CYS A 35 -4.89 -14.42 2.08
CA CYS A 35 -5.12 -14.73 0.67
C CYS A 35 -6.19 -13.86 0.03
N GLN A 36 -7.28 -13.55 0.74
CA GLN A 36 -8.26 -12.59 0.25
C GLN A 36 -7.65 -11.20 0.03
N LYS A 37 -6.69 -10.78 0.87
CA LYS A 37 -5.93 -9.53 0.66
C LYS A 37 -5.04 -9.61 -0.59
N VAL A 38 -4.31 -10.71 -0.80
CA VAL A 38 -3.50 -10.94 -2.00
C VAL A 38 -4.38 -10.88 -3.26
N GLU A 39 -5.49 -11.60 -3.27
CA GLU A 39 -6.43 -11.62 -4.38
C GLU A 39 -7.06 -10.24 -4.62
N ALA A 40 -7.48 -9.52 -3.57
CA ALA A 40 -8.03 -8.19 -3.70
C ALA A 40 -7.03 -7.20 -4.32
N LEU A 41 -5.75 -7.29 -3.93
CA LEU A 41 -4.68 -6.45 -4.49
C LEU A 41 -4.47 -6.75 -5.99
N ILE A 42 -4.37 -8.03 -6.36
CA ILE A 42 -4.21 -8.45 -7.75
C ILE A 42 -5.41 -8.02 -8.61
N ASN A 43 -6.63 -8.27 -8.13
CA ASN A 43 -7.86 -8.02 -8.88
C ASN A 43 -8.18 -6.53 -9.00
N SER A 44 -7.69 -5.69 -8.08
CA SER A 44 -7.91 -4.24 -8.13
C SER A 44 -6.82 -3.49 -8.89
N ALA A 45 -5.69 -4.13 -9.22
CA ALA A 45 -4.62 -3.49 -9.98
C ALA A 45 -5.11 -2.91 -11.33
N PRO A 46 -5.94 -3.60 -12.16
CA PRO A 46 -6.53 -3.04 -13.39
C PRO A 46 -7.36 -1.76 -13.19
N SER A 47 -7.86 -1.54 -11.97
CA SER A 47 -8.63 -0.36 -11.57
C SER A 47 -7.81 0.57 -10.67
N ASP A 48 -6.49 0.64 -10.87
CA ASP A 48 -5.57 1.49 -10.09
C ASP A 48 -5.69 1.32 -8.57
N PHE A 49 -6.05 0.12 -8.12
CA PHE A 49 -6.28 -0.22 -6.71
C PHE A 49 -7.38 0.61 -6.01
N GLU A 50 -8.29 1.26 -6.74
CA GLU A 50 -9.36 2.13 -6.19
C GLU A 50 -10.06 1.60 -4.92
N PRO A 51 -10.57 0.35 -4.85
CA PRO A 51 -11.25 -0.13 -3.64
C PRO A 51 -10.33 -0.20 -2.41
N LEU A 52 -9.02 -0.31 -2.64
CA LEU A 52 -7.98 -0.46 -1.62
C LEU A 52 -7.24 0.83 -1.31
N LYS A 53 -7.53 1.94 -1.99
CA LYS A 53 -7.01 3.27 -1.62
C LYS A 53 -7.61 3.72 -0.29
N GLY A 54 -6.75 4.02 0.66
CA GLY A 54 -7.09 4.62 1.95
C GLY A 54 -6.86 6.13 1.93
N ALA A 55 -6.28 6.67 3.00
CA ALA A 55 -6.07 8.11 3.12
C ALA A 55 -5.09 8.57 2.06
N GLN A 56 -5.49 9.60 1.31
CA GLN A 56 -4.61 10.23 0.33
C GLN A 56 -3.53 11.05 1.04
N ILE A 57 -2.30 10.87 0.61
CA ILE A 57 -1.14 11.68 0.95
C ILE A 57 -0.65 12.29 -0.36
N SER A 58 -0.93 13.59 -0.53
CA SER A 58 -0.56 14.32 -1.73
C SER A 58 0.51 15.35 -1.43
N THR A 59 1.57 15.33 -2.23
CA THR A 59 2.62 16.35 -2.30
C THR A 59 2.68 16.89 -3.73
N PRO A 60 3.31 18.05 -3.99
CA PRO A 60 3.42 18.59 -5.35
C PRO A 60 4.05 17.63 -6.37
N PHE A 61 4.81 16.64 -5.93
CA PHE A 61 5.56 15.71 -6.78
C PHE A 61 5.03 14.27 -6.78
N LEU A 62 4.18 13.92 -5.81
CA LEU A 62 3.70 12.55 -5.63
C LEU A 62 2.29 12.56 -5.05
N THR A 63 1.38 11.87 -5.73
CA THR A 63 0.11 11.45 -5.14
C THR A 63 0.20 9.99 -4.75
N SER A 64 -0.02 9.73 -3.47
CA SER A 64 -0.06 8.39 -2.91
C SER A 64 -1.27 8.23 -1.99
N TRP A 65 -1.62 6.99 -1.69
CA TRP A 65 -2.65 6.61 -0.74
C TRP A 65 -2.07 5.58 0.21
N GLN A 66 -2.40 5.67 1.49
CA GLN A 66 -2.20 4.55 2.40
C GLN A 66 -3.04 3.39 1.89
N ALA A 67 -2.44 2.23 1.63
CA ALA A 67 -3.19 1.06 1.21
C ALA A 67 -4.01 0.53 2.39
N LYS A 68 -5.23 0.07 2.13
CA LYS A 68 -6.06 -0.59 3.16
C LYS A 68 -5.59 -2.00 3.49
N ALA A 69 -4.94 -2.66 2.52
CA ALA A 69 -4.41 -4.01 2.67
C ALA A 69 -2.89 -3.96 2.86
N HIS A 70 -2.38 -4.76 3.79
CA HIS A 70 -0.96 -4.86 4.10
C HIS A 70 -0.53 -6.33 4.04
N LEU A 71 0.54 -6.59 3.29
CA LEU A 71 1.12 -7.94 3.12
C LEU A 71 2.54 -8.05 3.66
N VAL A 72 3.28 -6.92 3.72
CA VAL A 72 4.62 -6.83 4.31
C VAL A 72 4.66 -5.55 5.15
N GLY A 73 4.89 -5.71 6.46
CA GLY A 73 4.78 -4.56 7.38
C GLY A 73 3.37 -3.97 7.41
N GLU A 74 3.25 -2.73 7.87
CA GLU A 74 1.97 -2.07 8.16
C GLU A 74 1.80 -0.72 7.42
N GLN A 75 2.73 -0.37 6.53
CA GLN A 75 2.80 0.98 5.92
C GLN A 75 2.84 0.90 4.40
N CYS A 76 2.00 0.05 3.82
CA CYS A 76 1.91 -0.09 2.38
C CYS A 76 1.22 1.13 1.75
N GLN A 77 1.65 1.46 0.55
CA GLN A 77 1.18 2.61 -0.21
C GLN A 77 0.71 2.17 -1.60
N ILE A 78 -0.25 2.92 -2.14
CA ILE A 78 -0.58 2.91 -3.56
C ILE A 78 -0.10 4.25 -4.10
N SER A 79 0.67 4.27 -5.17
CA SER A 79 1.27 5.50 -5.70
C SER A 79 1.05 5.60 -7.19
N ASN A 80 0.72 6.81 -7.65
CA ASN A 80 0.77 7.14 -9.07
C ASN A 80 2.18 7.59 -9.41
N TYR A 81 2.83 6.84 -10.32
CA TYR A 81 4.14 7.20 -10.84
C TYR A 81 4.01 8.22 -11.98
N SER A 82 5.07 8.98 -12.23
CA SER A 82 5.13 9.96 -13.32
C SER A 82 4.99 9.34 -14.72
N THR A 83 5.20 8.03 -14.84
CA THR A 83 4.95 7.24 -16.05
C THR A 83 3.46 7.03 -16.35
N GLY A 84 2.57 7.45 -15.45
CA GLY A 84 1.13 7.21 -15.52
C GLY A 84 0.70 5.85 -14.97
N LEU A 85 1.64 5.02 -14.51
CA LEU A 85 1.34 3.74 -13.88
C LEU A 85 0.98 3.93 -12.41
N THR A 86 -0.02 3.18 -11.95
CA THR A 86 -0.32 3.04 -10.52
C THR A 86 0.27 1.74 -10.01
N GLY A 87 0.98 1.78 -8.88
CA GLY A 87 1.50 0.59 -8.23
C GLY A 87 1.18 0.55 -6.75
N TYR A 88 1.00 -0.67 -6.25
CA TYR A 88 1.02 -0.96 -4.82
C TYR A 88 2.43 -1.31 -4.39
N HIS A 89 2.83 -0.81 -3.24
CA HIS A 89 4.15 -1.00 -2.69
C HIS A 89 4.11 -1.12 -1.16
N CYS A 90 4.73 -2.17 -0.63
CA CYS A 90 5.11 -2.25 0.77
C CYS A 90 6.62 -2.36 0.87
N GLU A 91 7.20 -1.70 1.85
CA GLU A 91 8.56 -1.97 2.28
C GLU A 91 8.70 -1.87 3.79
N LYS A 92 9.67 -2.61 4.31
CA LYS A 92 10.10 -2.46 5.69
C LYS A 92 11.59 -2.73 5.80
N ASN A 93 12.27 -1.86 6.52
CA ASN A 93 13.70 -1.98 6.80
C ASN A 93 13.91 -2.69 8.15
N TYR A 94 14.98 -3.48 8.21
CA TYR A 94 15.36 -4.35 9.32
C TYR A 94 16.86 -4.16 9.63
N ALA A 95 17.18 -4.23 10.92
CA ALA A 95 18.57 -4.15 11.40
C ALA A 95 19.37 -5.45 11.15
N SER A 96 18.68 -6.57 10.93
CA SER A 96 19.28 -7.90 10.80
C SER A 96 18.86 -8.56 9.50
N ASP A 97 19.82 -9.20 8.82
CA ASP A 97 19.57 -10.00 7.61
C ASP A 97 18.70 -11.22 7.92
N ASP A 98 18.88 -11.84 9.09
CA ASP A 98 18.09 -13.01 9.49
C ASP A 98 16.61 -12.66 9.61
N LEU A 99 16.29 -11.51 10.24
CA LEU A 99 14.91 -11.02 10.33
C LEU A 99 14.34 -10.69 8.95
N ALA A 100 15.11 -10.03 8.09
CA ALA A 100 14.68 -9.74 6.72
C ALA A 100 14.46 -11.03 5.91
N SER A 101 15.31 -12.03 6.08
CA SER A 101 15.20 -13.35 5.44
C SER A 101 13.95 -14.09 5.89
N GLN A 102 13.68 -14.11 7.20
CA GLN A 102 12.48 -14.73 7.76
C GLN A 102 11.21 -14.09 7.21
N VAL A 103 11.17 -12.75 7.13
CA VAL A 103 10.02 -12.02 6.57
C VAL A 103 9.88 -12.29 5.08
N PHE A 104 10.97 -12.27 4.32
CA PHE A 104 10.97 -12.60 2.89
C PHE A 104 10.41 -14.01 2.66
N ASP A 105 10.93 -15.02 3.36
CA ASP A 105 10.51 -16.41 3.20
C ASP A 105 9.05 -16.64 3.63
N THR A 106 8.61 -15.96 4.68
CA THR A 106 7.21 -16.04 5.13
C THR A 106 6.27 -15.39 4.12
N SER A 107 6.66 -14.23 3.58
CA SER A 107 5.89 -13.53 2.55
C SER A 107 5.84 -14.36 1.26
N LYS A 108 6.97 -14.96 0.86
CA LYS A 108 7.06 -15.88 -0.27
C LYS A 108 6.07 -17.02 -0.13
N ARG A 109 6.13 -17.76 0.99
CA ARG A 109 5.22 -18.91 1.23
C ARG A 109 3.76 -18.49 1.23
N LEU A 110 3.45 -17.35 1.84
CA LEU A 110 2.09 -16.81 1.84
C LEU A 110 1.62 -16.56 0.40
N ILE A 111 2.37 -15.79 -0.38
CA ILE A 111 2.03 -15.48 -1.77
C ILE A 111 1.87 -16.76 -2.59
N GLU A 112 2.84 -17.67 -2.52
CA GLU A 112 2.79 -18.95 -3.23
C GLU A 112 1.56 -19.79 -2.86
N SER A 113 1.13 -19.75 -1.60
CA SER A 113 -0.08 -20.47 -1.14
C SER A 113 -1.39 -19.85 -1.60
N CYS A 114 -1.39 -18.55 -1.95
CA CYS A 114 -2.60 -17.83 -2.35
C CYS A 114 -2.78 -17.74 -3.86
N LEU A 115 -1.71 -17.89 -4.64
CA LEU A 115 -1.78 -17.82 -6.10
C LEU A 115 -2.27 -19.15 -6.70
N SER A 116 -3.12 -19.06 -7.73
CA SER A 116 -3.53 -20.23 -8.50
C SER A 116 -2.36 -20.81 -9.31
N THR A 117 -2.51 -22.04 -9.79
CA THR A 117 -1.50 -22.76 -10.59
C THR A 117 -1.17 -22.11 -11.95
N GLU A 118 -1.97 -21.13 -12.37
CA GLU A 118 -1.75 -20.36 -13.60
C GLU A 118 -0.63 -19.32 -13.43
N TRP A 119 -0.32 -18.92 -12.20
CA TRP A 119 0.79 -18.02 -11.92
C TRP A 119 2.13 -18.75 -12.06
N LYS A 120 3.10 -18.06 -12.67
CA LYS A 120 4.48 -18.52 -12.82
C LYS A 120 5.38 -17.68 -11.94
N ALA A 121 6.22 -18.33 -11.17
CA ALA A 121 7.24 -17.71 -10.35
C ALA A 121 8.60 -17.74 -11.07
N VAL A 122 9.28 -16.60 -11.14
CA VAL A 122 10.63 -16.47 -11.67
C VAL A 122 11.52 -15.84 -10.61
N GLN A 123 12.53 -16.57 -10.15
CA GLN A 123 13.51 -16.08 -9.19
C GLN A 123 14.72 -15.51 -9.92
N LYS A 124 15.12 -14.28 -9.58
CA LYS A 124 16.34 -13.62 -10.05
C LYS A 124 17.05 -12.99 -8.85
N LYS A 125 18.20 -13.56 -8.46
CA LYS A 125 18.93 -13.15 -7.25
C LYS A 125 18.00 -13.15 -6.03
N ASN A 126 17.83 -12.00 -5.39
CA ASN A 126 17.01 -11.82 -4.20
C ASN A 126 15.60 -11.30 -4.51
N THR A 127 15.15 -11.43 -5.76
CA THR A 127 13.83 -11.02 -6.22
C THR A 127 13.07 -12.22 -6.78
N LEU A 128 11.83 -12.37 -6.36
CA LEU A 128 10.87 -13.36 -6.84
C LEU A 128 9.71 -12.63 -7.51
N GLN A 129 9.52 -12.87 -8.81
CA GLN A 129 8.45 -12.27 -9.60
C GLN A 129 7.40 -13.31 -9.94
N PHE A 130 6.13 -12.94 -9.81
CA PHE A 130 4.98 -13.76 -10.15
C PHE A 130 4.17 -13.08 -11.26
N SER A 131 3.80 -13.83 -12.29
CA SER A 131 2.93 -13.36 -13.37
C SER A 131 2.07 -14.49 -13.92
N LYS A 132 0.87 -14.17 -14.43
CA LYS A 132 -0.08 -15.16 -14.99
C LYS A 132 -0.19 -15.05 -16.52
N ALA A 133 -0.17 -13.85 -17.07
CA ALA A 133 -0.22 -13.58 -18.51
C ALA A 133 0.57 -12.30 -18.85
N ALA A 134 0.86 -12.06 -20.14
CA ALA A 134 1.65 -10.90 -20.58
C ALA A 134 1.01 -9.53 -20.24
N GLN A 135 -0.28 -9.49 -19.92
CA GLN A 135 -1.05 -8.28 -19.59
C GLN A 135 -1.60 -8.33 -18.14
N SER A 136 -1.20 -9.31 -17.34
CA SER A 136 -1.60 -9.38 -15.93
C SER A 136 -0.65 -8.55 -15.07
N PRO A 137 -1.13 -8.00 -13.93
CA PRO A 137 -0.27 -7.40 -12.94
C PRO A 137 0.88 -8.35 -12.55
N THR A 138 2.08 -7.80 -12.40
CA THR A 138 3.23 -8.52 -11.87
C THR A 138 3.32 -8.28 -10.38
N LEU A 139 3.52 -9.34 -9.61
CA LEU A 139 3.82 -9.25 -8.19
C LEU A 139 5.31 -9.53 -7.99
N SER A 140 6.02 -8.63 -7.32
CA SER A 140 7.47 -8.71 -7.10
C SER A 140 7.79 -8.63 -5.62
N LEU A 141 8.37 -9.70 -5.07
CA LEU A 141 8.88 -9.74 -3.70
C LEU A 141 10.41 -9.71 -3.76
N SER A 142 11.05 -8.81 -3.02
CA SER A 142 12.50 -8.68 -3.00
C SER A 142 13.07 -8.46 -1.60
N LYS A 143 14.31 -8.91 -1.39
CA LYS A 143 15.14 -8.60 -0.22
C LYS A 143 16.47 -7.98 -0.68
N HIS A 144 16.85 -6.82 -0.18
CA HIS A 144 18.11 -6.20 -0.57
C HIS A 144 18.68 -5.31 0.54
N GLU A 145 19.96 -4.97 0.41
CA GLU A 145 20.63 -4.02 1.30
C GLU A 145 20.34 -2.58 0.82
N THR A 146 20.25 -1.65 1.76
CA THR A 146 19.96 -0.23 1.57
C THR A 146 21.06 0.63 2.19
N PHE A 147 20.97 1.95 2.00
CA PHE A 147 21.93 2.89 2.57
C PHE A 147 21.67 3.25 4.04
N ASP A 148 20.58 2.76 4.64
CA ASP A 148 20.28 2.99 6.07
C ASP A 148 21.22 2.14 6.94
N LYS A 149 22.20 2.79 7.59
CA LYS A 149 23.18 2.09 8.44
C LYS A 149 22.57 1.42 9.68
N ASN A 150 21.41 1.88 10.16
CA ASN A 150 20.76 1.32 11.33
C ASN A 150 19.84 0.15 10.97
N LYS A 151 19.24 0.19 9.78
CA LYS A 151 18.36 -0.84 9.25
C LYS A 151 18.72 -1.17 7.79
N PRO A 152 19.88 -1.79 7.55
CA PRO A 152 20.40 -1.92 6.19
C PRO A 152 19.58 -2.86 5.33
N TRP A 153 18.79 -3.78 5.90
CA TRP A 153 18.07 -4.78 5.12
C TRP A 153 16.63 -4.38 4.84
N GLN A 154 16.20 -4.35 3.57
CA GLN A 154 14.83 -4.09 3.19
C GLN A 154 14.18 -5.34 2.62
N VAL A 155 12.93 -5.59 3.02
CA VAL A 155 12.01 -6.47 2.29
C VAL A 155 10.96 -5.59 1.62
N LYS A 156 10.78 -5.75 0.31
CA LYS A 156 9.87 -4.98 -0.51
C LYS A 156 8.94 -5.90 -1.29
N LEU A 157 7.65 -5.59 -1.25
CA LEU A 157 6.61 -6.17 -2.10
C LEU A 157 6.05 -5.08 -3.01
N GLU A 158 5.92 -5.38 -4.30
CA GLU A 158 5.36 -4.48 -5.31
C GLU A 158 4.35 -5.23 -6.17
N ILE A 159 3.26 -4.54 -6.53
CA ILE A 159 2.29 -5.01 -7.53
C ILE A 159 2.07 -3.88 -8.52
N SER A 160 2.38 -4.12 -9.79
CA SER A 160 2.27 -3.12 -10.86
C SER A 160 1.78 -3.75 -12.15
N GLN A 161 1.23 -2.92 -13.05
CA GLN A 161 0.88 -3.30 -14.41
C GLN A 161 1.95 -2.83 -15.41
#